data_AF-A0A8T5TDJ3-F1
#
_entry.id   AF-A0A8T5TDJ3-F1
#
_cell.length_a   1.000
_cell.length_b   1.000
_cell.length_c   1.000
_cell.angle_alpha   90.00
_cell.angle_beta   90.00
_cell.angle_gamma   90.00
#
_symmetry.space_group_name_H-M   'P 1'
#
loop_
_entity.id
_entity.type
_entity.pdbx_description
1 polymer ?
#
loop_
_entity_poly.entity_id
_entity_poly.type
_entity_poly.pdbx_seq_one_letter_code
_entity_poly.pdbx_strand_id
1 'polypeptide(L)'
;MKIRWIYVFDSNDKENALRNKTRDKIKSWWKEFITKKDKILALLKNKINWDLPKWIRKNLQSINQNIMWEISKVEKGWRFIFTPESHRELRPLIKEILRLSPKIEGWEFNAYRLPEEFSNAIDIIKGRTGGDISDGYFSAKISDINKIDIDFFSNLDSEDQISRAFNDFFTAIEVLCGEEILDKWIGTIEVSRLDDNHEKLSHIKILNESVSELIKNINGTLPEKPYFQIEEELPWTAY
;
A
#
# COMPACT_ATOMS: atom_id res chain seq x y z
N MET A 1 -9.62 -12.34 19.25
CA MET A 1 -8.79 -11.50 20.14
C MET A 1 -7.78 -10.75 19.27
N LYS A 2 -7.77 -9.40 19.33
CA LYS A 2 -6.84 -8.55 18.58
C LYS A 2 -5.48 -8.61 19.27
N ILE A 3 -4.41 -8.97 18.54
CA ILE A 3 -3.04 -9.01 19.07
C ILE A 3 -2.39 -7.66 18.81
N ARG A 4 -1.79 -7.05 19.83
CA ARG A 4 -0.89 -5.91 19.63
C ARG A 4 0.47 -6.46 19.24
N TRP A 5 0.93 -6.10 18.05
CA TRP A 5 2.18 -6.59 17.50
C TRP A 5 3.38 -5.73 17.88
N ILE A 6 3.19 -4.41 18.03
CA ILE A 6 4.26 -3.44 18.25
C ILE A 6 4.46 -3.19 19.75
N TYR A 7 3.39 -2.82 20.46
CA TYR A 7 3.46 -2.49 21.89
C TYR A 7 3.24 -3.74 22.73
N VAL A 8 4.35 -4.36 23.14
CA VAL A 8 4.35 -5.50 24.06
C VAL A 8 4.41 -4.96 25.47
N PHE A 9 3.39 -5.26 26.27
CA PHE A 9 3.48 -5.11 27.72
C PHE A 9 3.79 -6.50 28.28
N ASP A 10 4.87 -6.62 29.03
CA ASP A 10 5.47 -7.90 29.46
C ASP A 10 4.56 -8.79 30.31
N SER A 11 3.37 -8.31 30.70
CA SER A 11 2.46 -8.98 31.63
C SER A 11 1.28 -9.76 31.00
N ASN A 12 1.23 -9.98 29.67
CA ASN A 12 0.12 -10.70 29.03
C ASN A 12 0.50 -12.04 28.39
N ASP A 13 0.60 -13.09 29.22
CA ASP A 13 0.95 -14.46 28.79
C ASP A 13 0.09 -15.00 27.65
N LYS A 14 -1.22 -14.67 27.62
CA LYS A 14 -2.13 -15.12 26.57
C LYS A 14 -1.81 -14.48 25.22
N GLU A 15 -1.49 -13.18 25.23
CA GLU A 15 -1.13 -12.44 24.02
C GLU A 15 0.24 -12.88 23.50
N ASN A 16 1.20 -13.12 24.40
CA ASN A 16 2.51 -13.68 24.05
C ASN A 16 2.39 -15.08 23.45
N ALA A 17 1.59 -15.97 24.03
CA ALA A 17 1.33 -17.30 23.49
C ALA A 17 0.70 -17.25 22.10
N LEU A 18 -0.28 -16.36 21.89
CA LEU A 18 -0.93 -16.20 20.58
C LEU A 18 0.02 -15.60 19.53
N ARG A 19 0.91 -14.67 19.93
CA ARG A 19 1.96 -14.13 19.06
C ARG A 19 2.96 -15.20 18.65
N ASN A 20 3.42 -16.03 19.59
CA ASN A 20 4.33 -17.14 19.31
C ASN A 20 3.69 -18.16 18.37
N LYS A 21 2.44 -18.55 18.62
CA LYS A 21 1.68 -19.41 17.71
C LYS A 21 1.58 -18.82 16.30
N THR A 22 1.39 -17.52 16.19
CA THR A 22 1.34 -16.84 14.88
C THR A 22 2.71 -16.82 14.20
N ARG A 23 3.80 -16.55 14.94
CA ARG A 23 5.18 -16.66 14.43
C ARG A 23 5.50 -18.06 13.92
N ASP A 24 5.02 -19.11 14.60
CA ASP A 24 5.23 -20.48 14.14
C ASP A 24 4.50 -20.76 12.82
N LYS A 25 3.29 -20.22 12.65
CA LYS A 25 2.59 -20.28 11.35
C LYS A 25 3.35 -19.53 10.25
N ILE A 26 3.90 -18.35 10.55
CA ILE A 26 4.73 -17.59 9.59
C ILE A 26 5.95 -18.41 9.16
N LYS A 27 6.66 -19.02 10.11
CA LYS A 27 7.80 -19.90 9.83
C LYS A 27 7.38 -21.11 8.99
N SER A 28 6.23 -21.71 9.30
CA SER A 28 5.67 -22.83 8.53
C SER A 28 5.34 -22.41 7.10
N TRP A 29 4.74 -21.24 6.90
CA TRP A 29 4.49 -20.67 5.57
C TRP A 29 5.79 -20.55 4.77
N TRP A 30 6.84 -19.95 5.35
CA TRP A 30 8.11 -19.77 4.64
C TRP A 30 8.80 -21.09 4.31
N LYS A 31 8.72 -22.08 5.21
CA LYS A 31 9.20 -23.43 4.92
C LYS A 31 8.46 -24.04 3.72
N GLU A 32 7.13 -23.96 3.72
CA GLU A 32 6.32 -24.44 2.60
C GLU A 32 6.65 -23.70 1.30
N PHE A 33 6.79 -22.38 1.35
CA PHE A 33 7.16 -21.56 0.19
C PHE A 33 8.48 -22.02 -0.43
N ILE A 34 9.53 -22.20 0.38
CA ILE A 34 10.82 -22.70 -0.10
C ILE A 34 10.67 -24.04 -0.83
N THR A 35 9.88 -24.97 -0.28
CA THR A 35 9.68 -26.29 -0.92
C THR A 35 8.86 -26.25 -2.21
N LYS A 36 8.06 -25.19 -2.42
CA LYS A 36 7.17 -25.06 -3.59
C LYS A 36 7.58 -23.97 -4.57
N LYS A 37 8.60 -23.17 -4.28
CA LYS A 37 9.02 -22.04 -5.13
C LYS A 37 9.21 -22.45 -6.60
N ASP A 38 9.85 -23.58 -6.87
CA ASP A 38 10.11 -24.01 -8.24
C ASP A 38 8.82 -24.46 -8.95
N LYS A 39 7.85 -24.99 -8.19
CA LYS A 39 6.51 -25.31 -8.68
C LYS A 39 5.70 -24.04 -8.99
N ILE A 40 5.81 -23.02 -8.13
CA ILE A 40 5.23 -21.69 -8.38
C ILE A 40 5.80 -21.12 -9.69
N LEU A 41 7.13 -21.15 -9.85
CA LEU A 41 7.81 -20.68 -11.07
C LEU A 41 7.40 -21.45 -12.32
N ALA A 42 7.24 -22.77 -12.23
CA ALA A 42 6.76 -23.58 -13.34
C ALA A 42 5.32 -23.21 -13.74
N LEU A 43 4.44 -22.96 -12.76
CA LEU A 43 3.07 -22.53 -13.01
C LEU A 43 3.03 -21.16 -13.69
N LEU A 44 3.77 -20.18 -13.17
CA LEU A 44 3.81 -18.81 -13.72
C LEU A 44 4.42 -18.75 -15.14
N LYS A 45 5.19 -19.77 -15.52
CA LYS A 45 5.72 -19.96 -16.89
C LYS A 45 4.81 -20.86 -17.75
N ASN A 46 3.58 -21.13 -17.32
CA ASN A 46 2.60 -21.99 -17.98
C ASN A 46 3.11 -23.41 -18.28
N LYS A 47 4.02 -23.96 -17.47
CA LYS A 47 4.62 -25.29 -17.68
C LYS A 47 3.88 -26.43 -16.99
N ILE A 48 3.04 -26.11 -16.00
CA ILE A 48 2.28 -27.08 -15.22
C ILE A 48 0.89 -26.53 -14.95
N ASN A 49 -0.07 -27.41 -14.64
CA ASN A 49 -1.34 -27.05 -14.05
C ASN A 49 -1.30 -27.34 -12.55
N TRP A 50 -1.44 -26.31 -11.72
CA TRP A 50 -1.44 -26.43 -10.26
C TRP A 50 -2.30 -25.35 -9.64
N ASP A 51 -3.17 -25.77 -8.71
CA ASP A 51 -4.04 -24.88 -7.95
C ASP A 51 -3.24 -24.11 -6.88
N LEU A 52 -2.56 -23.06 -7.34
CA LEU A 52 -1.84 -22.11 -6.50
C LEU A 52 -2.78 -21.42 -5.49
N PRO A 53 -3.97 -20.89 -5.87
CA PRO A 53 -4.87 -20.26 -4.92
C PRO A 53 -5.25 -21.17 -3.73
N LYS A 54 -5.57 -22.44 -3.98
CA LYS A 54 -5.86 -23.40 -2.90
C LYS A 54 -4.66 -23.66 -2.01
N TRP A 55 -3.45 -23.75 -2.57
CA TRP A 55 -2.23 -23.91 -1.78
C TRP A 55 -1.91 -22.67 -0.94
N ILE A 56 -2.07 -21.46 -1.49
CA ILE A 56 -1.90 -20.21 -0.74
C ILE A 56 -2.92 -20.14 0.40
N ARG A 57 -4.20 -20.43 0.12
CA ARG A 57 -5.26 -20.48 1.15
C ARG A 57 -4.93 -21.43 2.29
N LYS A 58 -4.42 -22.62 1.96
CA LYS A 58 -4.04 -23.61 2.97
C LYS A 58 -2.88 -23.13 3.85
N ASN A 59 -1.89 -22.44 3.29
CA ASN A 59 -0.63 -22.15 3.98
C ASN A 59 -0.52 -20.70 4.47
N LEU A 60 -0.63 -19.71 3.57
CA LEU A 60 -0.52 -18.29 3.92
C LEU A 60 -1.73 -17.82 4.74
N GLN A 61 -2.95 -18.09 4.24
CA GLN A 61 -4.17 -17.62 4.91
C GLN A 61 -4.44 -18.34 6.25
N SER A 62 -3.68 -19.40 6.56
CA SER A 62 -3.68 -20.01 7.90
C SER A 62 -3.17 -19.06 8.98
N ILE A 63 -2.34 -18.07 8.61
CA ILE A 63 -1.84 -17.01 9.49
C ILE A 63 -2.98 -16.04 9.81
N ASN A 64 -3.59 -15.47 8.76
CA ASN A 64 -4.78 -14.62 8.83
C ASN A 64 -5.47 -14.62 7.44
N GLN A 65 -6.81 -14.71 7.42
CA GLN A 65 -7.60 -14.79 6.18
C GLN A 65 -7.62 -13.48 5.38
N ASN A 66 -7.39 -12.35 6.04
CA ASN A 66 -7.42 -11.02 5.43
C ASN A 66 -6.06 -10.59 4.85
N ILE A 67 -5.12 -11.52 4.74
CA ILE A 67 -3.87 -11.30 4.00
C ILE A 67 -4.14 -11.63 2.55
N MET A 68 -4.09 -10.61 1.70
CA MET A 68 -4.11 -10.72 0.26
C MET A 68 -2.69 -10.82 -0.29
N TRP A 69 -2.59 -11.31 -1.52
CA TRP A 69 -1.31 -11.61 -2.13
C TRP A 69 -1.34 -11.43 -3.65
N GLU A 70 -0.20 -11.05 -4.19
CA GLU A 70 0.03 -10.95 -5.63
C GLU A 70 1.42 -11.48 -5.97
N ILE A 71 1.55 -12.10 -7.14
CA ILE A 71 2.85 -12.48 -7.69
C ILE A 71 2.98 -11.85 -9.06
N SER A 72 4.02 -11.05 -9.24
CA SER A 72 4.32 -10.38 -10.50
C SER A 72 5.75 -10.63 -10.93
N LYS A 73 5.99 -10.54 -12.23
CA LYS A 73 7.33 -10.64 -12.81
C LYS A 73 8.04 -9.29 -12.64
N VAL A 74 9.32 -9.33 -12.28
CA VAL A 74 10.20 -8.16 -12.24
C VAL A 74 11.45 -8.42 -13.09
N GLU A 75 12.25 -7.40 -13.34
CA GLU A 75 13.45 -7.50 -14.19
C GLU A 75 14.36 -8.67 -13.78
N LYS A 76 14.59 -8.84 -12.47
CA LYS A 76 15.46 -9.87 -11.89
C LYS A 76 14.68 -10.93 -11.10
N GLY A 77 13.59 -11.43 -11.67
CA GLY A 77 12.87 -12.59 -11.13
C GLY A 77 11.40 -12.30 -10.86
N TRP A 78 10.97 -12.53 -9.62
CA TRP A 78 9.58 -12.47 -9.21
C TRP A 78 9.41 -11.70 -7.92
N ARG A 79 8.35 -10.92 -7.84
CA ARG A 79 7.91 -10.22 -6.63
C ARG A 79 6.70 -10.93 -6.06
N PHE A 80 6.71 -11.16 -4.76
CA PHE A 80 5.55 -11.60 -4.01
C PHE A 80 5.14 -10.49 -3.04
N ILE A 81 3.94 -9.98 -3.20
CA ILE A 81 3.38 -8.91 -2.38
C ILE A 81 2.44 -9.51 -1.35
N PHE A 82 2.54 -9.06 -0.11
CA PHE A 82 1.58 -9.35 0.96
C PHE A 82 0.93 -8.03 1.37
N THR A 83 -0.36 -7.90 1.15
CA THR A 83 -1.10 -6.69 1.51
C THR A 83 -2.33 -7.04 2.36
N PRO A 84 -2.64 -6.25 3.40
CA PRO A 84 -3.89 -6.39 4.12
C PRO A 84 -5.04 -5.58 3.47
N GLU A 85 -4.79 -4.90 2.35
CA GLU A 85 -5.72 -3.99 1.67
C GLU A 85 -6.36 -2.99 2.66
N SER A 86 -7.67 -3.05 2.87
CA SER A 86 -8.41 -2.18 3.78
C SER A 86 -8.15 -2.46 5.27
N HIS A 87 -7.55 -3.60 5.61
CA HIS A 87 -7.26 -4.01 6.99
C HIS A 87 -5.94 -3.41 7.51
N ARG A 88 -5.82 -2.08 7.54
CA ARG A 88 -4.60 -1.36 7.92
C ARG A 88 -4.03 -1.79 9.27
N GLU A 89 -4.87 -2.25 10.20
CA GLU A 89 -4.45 -2.79 11.50
C GLU A 89 -3.57 -4.05 11.41
N LEU A 90 -3.55 -4.73 10.25
CA LEU A 90 -2.72 -5.91 9.99
C LEU A 90 -1.33 -5.57 9.42
N ARG A 91 -1.03 -4.31 9.10
CA ARG A 91 0.32 -3.91 8.64
C ARG A 91 1.45 -4.39 9.55
N PRO A 92 1.33 -4.35 10.89
CA PRO A 92 2.35 -4.92 11.77
C PRO A 92 2.57 -6.43 11.58
N LEU A 93 1.50 -7.19 11.29
CA LEU A 93 1.60 -8.62 11.00
C LEU A 93 2.32 -8.86 9.66
N ILE A 94 2.01 -8.08 8.63
CA ILE A 94 2.71 -8.13 7.34
C ILE A 94 4.21 -7.82 7.53
N LYS A 95 4.54 -6.79 8.33
CA LYS A 95 5.94 -6.49 8.68
C LYS A 95 6.63 -7.67 9.36
N GLU A 96 5.95 -8.38 10.26
CA GLU A 96 6.52 -9.58 10.90
C GLU A 96 6.70 -10.74 9.91
N ILE A 97 5.77 -10.92 8.96
CA ILE A 97 5.89 -11.91 7.88
C ILE A 97 7.17 -11.65 7.07
N LEU A 98 7.37 -10.41 6.63
CA LEU A 98 8.54 -10.02 5.84
C LEU A 98 9.83 -10.03 6.65
N ARG A 99 9.80 -9.65 7.93
CA ARG A 99 10.97 -9.72 8.82
C ARG A 99 11.50 -11.15 8.93
N LEU A 100 10.61 -12.15 8.86
CA LEU A 100 10.94 -13.57 8.89
C LEU A 100 11.17 -14.17 7.49
N SER A 101 11.13 -13.35 6.42
CA SER A 101 11.31 -13.85 5.05
C SER A 101 12.73 -14.37 4.82
N PRO A 102 12.87 -15.53 4.15
CA PRO A 102 14.18 -16.03 3.74
C PRO A 102 14.73 -15.20 2.56
N LYS A 103 16.06 -15.07 2.49
CA LYS A 103 16.71 -14.57 1.27
C LYS A 103 16.71 -15.68 0.22
N ILE A 104 15.99 -15.47 -0.88
CA ILE A 104 15.90 -16.43 -1.99
C ILE A 104 16.28 -15.69 -3.27
N GLU A 105 17.27 -16.21 -3.98
CA GLU A 105 17.68 -15.65 -5.26
C GLU A 105 16.51 -15.63 -6.26
N GLY A 106 16.36 -14.51 -6.96
CA GLY A 106 15.28 -14.28 -7.93
C GLY A 106 13.90 -14.02 -7.32
N TRP A 107 13.82 -13.80 -6.00
CA TRP A 107 12.59 -13.43 -5.30
C TRP A 107 12.74 -12.12 -4.52
N GLU A 108 11.74 -11.27 -4.67
CA GLU A 108 11.52 -10.03 -3.93
C GLU A 108 10.22 -10.17 -3.11
N PHE A 109 10.19 -9.65 -1.87
CA PHE A 109 9.04 -9.74 -0.97
C PHE A 109 8.65 -8.37 -0.43
N ASN A 110 7.41 -7.91 -0.70
CA ASN A 110 6.98 -6.54 -0.40
C ASN A 110 5.69 -6.51 0.43
N ALA A 111 5.51 -5.45 1.21
CA ALA A 111 4.30 -5.20 2.03
C ALA A 111 3.24 -4.36 1.31
N TYR A 112 3.61 -3.81 0.16
CA TYR A 112 2.86 -2.79 -0.57
C TYR A 112 3.00 -3.03 -2.06
N ARG A 113 1.92 -2.76 -2.81
CA ARG A 113 1.98 -2.59 -4.27
C ARG A 113 2.84 -1.37 -4.61
N LEU A 114 3.74 -1.56 -5.57
CA LEU A 114 4.57 -0.48 -6.10
C LEU A 114 3.78 0.35 -7.11
N PRO A 115 4.15 1.62 -7.32
CA PRO A 115 3.57 2.43 -8.38
C PRO A 115 3.80 1.81 -9.77
N GLU A 116 2.87 2.07 -10.66
CA GLU A 116 2.89 1.70 -12.08
C GLU A 116 3.09 2.94 -12.95
N GLU A 117 3.67 2.73 -14.13
CA GLU A 117 3.80 3.77 -15.14
C GLU A 117 2.42 4.26 -15.61
N PHE A 118 2.31 5.55 -15.93
CA PHE A 118 1.03 6.18 -16.25
C PHE A 118 0.20 5.41 -17.29
N SER A 119 0.82 4.96 -18.39
CA SER A 119 0.12 4.19 -19.43
C SER A 119 -0.47 2.88 -18.90
N ASN A 120 0.27 2.14 -18.07
CA ASN A 120 -0.22 0.89 -17.48
C ASN A 120 -1.28 1.18 -16.42
N ALA A 121 -1.13 2.28 -15.67
CA ALA A 121 -2.05 2.67 -14.64
C ALA A 121 -3.46 2.92 -15.19
N ILE A 122 -3.59 3.59 -16.34
CA ILE A 122 -4.88 3.80 -17.01
C ILE A 122 -5.58 2.47 -17.28
N ASP A 123 -4.87 1.48 -17.85
CA ASP A 123 -5.44 0.16 -18.14
C ASP A 123 -5.87 -0.58 -16.86
N ILE A 124 -5.08 -0.48 -15.79
CA ILE A 124 -5.40 -1.09 -14.49
C ILE A 124 -6.64 -0.44 -13.87
N ILE A 125 -6.72 0.89 -13.88
CA ILE A 125 -7.86 1.65 -13.33
C ILE A 125 -9.12 1.28 -14.11
N LYS A 126 -9.08 1.34 -15.44
CA LYS A 126 -10.19 0.95 -16.31
C LYS A 126 -10.63 -0.49 -16.07
N GLY A 127 -9.69 -1.41 -15.86
CA GLY A 127 -10.01 -2.80 -15.52
C GLY A 127 -10.66 -2.99 -14.15
N ARG A 128 -10.33 -2.14 -13.17
CA ARG A 128 -10.83 -2.24 -11.79
C ARG A 128 -12.14 -1.49 -11.56
N THR A 129 -12.29 -0.31 -12.16
CA THR A 129 -13.40 0.61 -11.88
C THR A 129 -14.31 0.82 -13.09
N GLY A 130 -13.83 0.53 -14.31
CA GLY A 130 -14.51 0.86 -15.56
C GLY A 130 -14.35 2.31 -15.99
N GLY A 131 -13.71 3.16 -15.17
CA GLY A 131 -13.51 4.58 -15.44
C GLY A 131 -12.26 4.90 -16.27
N ASP A 132 -12.15 6.16 -16.65
CA ASP A 132 -11.00 6.72 -17.37
C ASP A 132 -10.60 8.05 -16.72
N ILE A 133 -9.36 8.13 -16.29
CA ILE A 133 -8.78 9.31 -15.63
C ILE A 133 -7.79 10.05 -16.53
N SER A 134 -7.67 9.66 -17.81
CA SER A 134 -6.61 10.15 -18.71
C SER A 134 -6.57 11.67 -18.82
N ASP A 135 -7.73 12.33 -18.81
CA ASP A 135 -7.89 13.79 -18.89
C ASP A 135 -8.12 14.44 -17.51
N GLY A 136 -7.79 13.72 -16.43
CA GLY A 136 -7.94 14.20 -15.06
C GLY A 136 -6.86 15.20 -14.66
N TYR A 137 -7.25 16.15 -13.82
CA TYR A 137 -6.36 17.14 -13.22
C TYR A 137 -6.39 17.03 -11.70
N PHE A 138 -5.39 17.60 -11.04
CA PHE A 138 -5.35 17.66 -9.59
C PHE A 138 -4.65 18.93 -9.08
N SER A 139 -4.94 19.25 -7.82
CA SER A 139 -4.09 20.08 -6.97
C SER A 139 -3.77 19.32 -5.69
N ALA A 140 -2.54 19.46 -5.20
CA ALA A 140 -2.09 18.81 -3.98
C ALA A 140 -1.48 19.84 -3.02
N LYS A 141 -1.76 19.69 -1.73
CA LYS A 141 -1.24 20.57 -0.67
C LYS A 141 -0.88 19.76 0.58
N ILE A 142 0.12 20.24 1.32
CA ILE A 142 0.44 19.69 2.63
C ILE A 142 -0.60 20.22 3.62
N SER A 143 -1.21 19.32 4.38
CA SER A 143 -2.15 19.64 5.45
C SER A 143 -1.46 19.85 6.80
N ASP A 144 -2.21 20.36 7.77
CA ASP A 144 -1.70 20.70 9.10
C ASP A 144 -1.14 19.48 9.87
N ILE A 145 -1.51 18.26 9.46
CA ILE A 145 -1.02 16.99 10.03
C ILE A 145 0.08 16.32 9.22
N ASN A 146 0.78 17.09 8.36
CA ASN A 146 1.85 16.58 7.49
C ASN A 146 1.38 15.43 6.57
N LYS A 147 0.14 15.50 6.11
CA LYS A 147 -0.40 14.65 5.05
C LYS A 147 -0.53 15.48 3.77
N ILE A 148 -0.76 14.80 2.66
CA ILE A 148 -0.99 15.43 1.37
C ILE A 148 -2.47 15.28 1.04
N ASP A 149 -3.18 16.40 1.07
CA ASP A 149 -4.56 16.48 0.60
C ASP A 149 -4.54 16.67 -0.92
N ILE A 150 -5.41 15.94 -1.62
CA ILE A 150 -5.48 15.95 -3.08
C ILE A 150 -6.92 16.23 -3.52
N ASP A 151 -7.07 17.29 -4.29
CA ASP A 151 -8.33 17.64 -4.94
C ASP A 151 -8.19 17.27 -6.43
N PHE A 152 -9.05 16.36 -6.92
CA PHE A 152 -9.10 15.97 -8.32
C PHE A 152 -10.21 16.69 -9.07
N PHE A 153 -9.97 16.95 -10.35
CA PHE A 153 -10.88 17.65 -11.23
C PHE A 153 -11.01 16.90 -12.56
N SER A 154 -12.24 16.75 -13.03
CA SER A 154 -12.54 16.15 -14.34
C SER A 154 -13.82 16.74 -14.91
N ASN A 155 -14.05 16.52 -16.20
CA ASN A 155 -15.27 16.97 -16.87
C ASN A 155 -16.45 16.08 -16.46
N LEU A 156 -17.22 16.53 -15.47
CA LEU A 156 -18.29 15.79 -14.82
C LEU A 156 -19.58 16.63 -14.84
N ASP A 157 -20.69 16.03 -15.27
CA ASP A 157 -21.96 16.74 -15.48
C ASP A 157 -22.95 16.56 -14.31
N SER A 158 -22.71 15.59 -13.43
CA SER A 158 -23.65 15.16 -12.38
C SER A 158 -22.98 14.65 -11.10
N GLU A 159 -23.71 14.68 -9.98
CA GLU A 159 -23.26 14.14 -8.68
C GLU A 159 -22.99 12.63 -8.72
N ASP A 160 -23.76 11.89 -9.53
CA ASP A 160 -23.55 10.46 -9.73
C ASP A 160 -22.21 10.18 -10.44
N GLN A 161 -21.80 11.05 -11.36
CA GLN A 161 -20.49 10.95 -12.01
C GLN A 161 -19.36 11.32 -11.03
N ILE A 162 -19.55 12.33 -10.16
CA ILE A 162 -18.59 12.66 -9.10
C ILE A 162 -18.36 11.47 -8.18
N SER A 163 -19.44 10.82 -7.73
CA SER A 163 -19.36 9.66 -6.85
C SER A 163 -18.63 8.47 -7.49
N ARG A 164 -18.81 8.25 -8.81
CA ARG A 164 -18.06 7.24 -9.55
C ARG A 164 -16.59 7.62 -9.75
N ALA A 165 -16.34 8.86 -10.14
CA ALA A 165 -15.00 9.40 -10.35
C ALA A 165 -14.17 9.36 -9.07
N PHE A 166 -14.78 9.49 -7.89
CA PHE A 166 -14.09 9.28 -6.61
C PHE A 166 -13.38 7.93 -6.55
N ASN A 167 -14.04 6.84 -6.95
CA ASN A 167 -13.43 5.52 -6.95
C ASN A 167 -12.29 5.40 -7.97
N ASP A 168 -12.46 6.03 -9.14
CA ASP A 168 -11.43 6.08 -10.19
C ASP A 168 -10.17 6.79 -9.71
N PHE A 169 -10.31 7.99 -9.13
CA PHE A 169 -9.21 8.78 -8.62
C PHE A 169 -8.58 8.20 -7.35
N PHE A 170 -9.38 7.62 -6.45
CA PHE A 170 -8.84 6.88 -5.31
C PHE A 170 -7.96 5.71 -5.77
N THR A 171 -8.43 4.94 -6.75
CA THR A 171 -7.65 3.85 -7.36
C THR A 171 -6.42 4.40 -8.08
N ALA A 172 -6.54 5.56 -8.73
CA ALA A 172 -5.42 6.21 -9.40
C ALA A 172 -4.28 6.53 -8.44
N ILE A 173 -4.56 6.99 -7.22
CA ILE A 173 -3.51 7.22 -6.21
C ILE A 173 -2.81 5.89 -5.86
N GLU A 174 -3.55 4.81 -5.60
CA GLU A 174 -2.96 3.51 -5.28
C GLU A 174 -2.02 3.03 -6.39
N VAL A 175 -2.45 3.17 -7.65
CA VAL A 175 -1.74 2.63 -8.80
C VAL A 175 -0.59 3.55 -9.25
N LEU A 176 -0.78 4.87 -9.27
CA LEU A 176 0.24 5.82 -9.73
C LEU A 176 1.29 6.13 -8.65
N CYS A 177 0.88 6.23 -7.39
CA CYS A 177 1.79 6.57 -6.29
C CYS A 177 2.24 5.34 -5.50
N GLY A 178 1.53 4.21 -5.64
CA GLY A 178 1.78 3.01 -4.85
C GLY A 178 1.00 3.02 -3.54
N GLU A 179 0.75 1.81 -3.05
CA GLU A 179 -0.09 1.57 -1.88
C GLU A 179 0.51 2.15 -0.60
N GLU A 180 1.84 2.20 -0.48
CA GLU A 180 2.51 2.76 0.69
C GLU A 180 2.29 4.26 0.81
N ILE A 181 2.31 4.99 -0.32
CA ILE A 181 2.07 6.43 -0.35
C ILE A 181 0.62 6.70 0.07
N LEU A 182 -0.34 5.99 -0.51
CA LEU A 182 -1.75 6.09 -0.12
C LEU A 182 -1.96 5.81 1.39
N ASP A 183 -1.31 4.79 1.93
CA ASP A 183 -1.45 4.39 3.34
C ASP A 183 -0.86 5.43 4.31
N LYS A 184 0.32 5.99 3.97
CA LYS A 184 1.13 6.76 4.91
C LYS A 184 1.14 8.27 4.70
N TRP A 185 0.89 8.75 3.49
CA TRP A 185 1.13 10.16 3.16
C TRP A 185 -0.13 10.88 2.72
N ILE A 186 -1.06 10.18 2.09
CA ILE A 186 -2.28 10.82 1.60
C ILE A 186 -3.26 11.08 2.75
N GLY A 187 -3.83 12.28 2.74
CA GLY A 187 -4.84 12.77 3.67
C GLY A 187 -6.23 12.74 3.04
N THR A 188 -6.85 13.90 2.92
CA THR A 188 -8.16 14.08 2.30
C THR A 188 -8.06 13.91 0.78
N ILE A 189 -9.06 13.25 0.20
CA ILE A 189 -9.22 13.13 -1.25
C ILE A 189 -10.58 13.71 -1.59
N GLU A 190 -10.61 14.71 -2.46
CA GLU A 190 -11.85 15.28 -2.98
C GLU A 190 -11.89 15.15 -4.50
N VAL A 191 -13.10 15.09 -5.06
CA VAL A 191 -13.32 15.09 -6.51
C VAL A 191 -14.37 16.13 -6.83
N SER A 192 -14.02 17.04 -7.74
CA SER A 192 -14.85 18.15 -8.17
C SER A 192 -14.95 18.22 -9.69
N ARG A 193 -15.91 19.00 -10.17
CA ARG A 193 -16.06 19.31 -11.59
C ARG A 193 -14.93 20.25 -12.02
N LEU A 194 -14.50 20.10 -13.26
CA LEU A 194 -13.63 21.06 -13.91
C LEU A 194 -14.44 22.36 -14.16
N ASP A 195 -13.96 23.50 -13.65
CA ASP A 195 -14.48 24.85 -13.87
C ASP A 195 -13.51 25.70 -14.73
N ASP A 196 -13.92 26.90 -15.14
CA ASP A 196 -13.11 27.73 -16.04
C ASP A 196 -11.94 28.46 -15.35
N ASN A 197 -11.81 28.39 -14.01
CA ASN A 197 -10.86 29.18 -13.20
C ASN A 197 -9.61 28.39 -12.78
N HIS A 198 -8.98 27.69 -13.72
CA HIS A 198 -8.03 26.61 -13.45
C HIS A 198 -6.54 26.91 -13.63
N GLU A 199 -6.10 28.16 -13.43
CA GLU A 199 -4.72 28.57 -13.73
C GLU A 199 -3.60 27.80 -12.99
N LYS A 200 -3.92 26.89 -12.04
CA LYS A 200 -2.92 26.14 -11.25
C LYS A 200 -3.19 24.64 -11.09
N LEU A 201 -3.96 24.01 -11.99
CA LEU A 201 -4.14 22.55 -11.93
C LEU A 201 -3.01 21.81 -12.66
N SER A 202 -2.58 20.70 -12.08
CA SER A 202 -1.60 19.79 -12.67
C SER A 202 -2.29 18.61 -13.32
N HIS A 203 -1.78 18.13 -14.45
CA HIS A 203 -2.32 16.94 -15.10
C HIS A 203 -2.00 15.68 -14.28
N ILE A 204 -2.93 14.74 -14.13
CA ILE A 204 -2.77 13.55 -13.28
C ILE A 204 -1.55 12.68 -13.60
N LYS A 205 -1.05 12.76 -14.84
CA LYS A 205 0.17 12.08 -15.29
C LYS A 205 1.39 12.34 -14.38
N ILE A 206 1.50 13.53 -13.80
CA ILE A 206 2.63 13.89 -12.93
C ILE A 206 2.33 13.70 -11.43
N LEU A 207 1.21 13.06 -11.09
CA LEU A 207 0.74 12.91 -9.70
C LEU A 207 1.82 12.33 -8.78
N ASN A 208 2.47 11.23 -9.19
CA ASN A 208 3.49 10.58 -8.38
C ASN A 208 4.71 11.49 -8.14
N GLU A 209 5.14 12.24 -9.16
CA GLU A 209 6.28 13.15 -9.07
C GLU A 209 5.96 14.30 -8.10
N SER A 210 4.79 14.93 -8.24
CA SER A 210 4.34 16.02 -7.35
C SER A 210 4.17 15.55 -5.91
N VAL A 211 3.54 14.39 -5.69
CA VAL A 211 3.37 13.81 -4.35
C VAL A 211 4.74 13.48 -3.75
N SER A 212 5.65 12.90 -4.52
CA SER A 212 7.01 12.59 -4.06
C SER A 212 7.80 13.84 -3.67
N GLU A 213 7.62 14.95 -4.37
CA GLU A 213 8.23 16.24 -4.03
C GLU A 213 7.66 16.80 -2.72
N LEU A 214 6.34 16.75 -2.53
CA LEU A 214 5.70 17.15 -1.27
C LEU A 214 6.17 16.28 -0.10
N ILE A 215 6.34 14.96 -0.30
CA ILE A 215 6.92 14.07 0.72
C ILE A 215 8.35 14.49 1.08
N LYS A 216 9.17 14.86 0.09
CA LYS A 216 10.53 15.39 0.36
C LYS A 216 10.47 16.69 1.16
N ASN A 217 9.56 17.60 0.82
CA ASN A 217 9.37 18.85 1.54
C ASN A 217 8.97 18.61 3.00
N ILE A 218 8.00 17.73 3.25
CA ILE A 218 7.61 17.35 4.62
C ILE A 218 8.80 16.77 5.38
N ASN A 219 9.53 15.80 4.80
CA ASN A 219 10.69 15.22 5.48
C ASN A 219 11.79 16.26 5.74
N GLY A 220 11.93 17.27 4.89
CA GLY A 220 12.89 18.36 5.07
C GLY A 220 12.52 19.36 6.17
N THR A 221 11.26 19.40 6.61
CA THR A 221 10.81 20.26 7.74
C THR A 221 10.75 19.51 9.07
N LEU A 222 10.83 18.17 9.05
CA LEU A 222 10.85 17.37 10.27
C LEU A 222 12.22 17.45 10.96
N PRO A 223 12.26 17.42 12.31
CA PRO A 223 13.52 17.42 13.04
C PRO A 223 14.31 16.12 12.79
N GLU A 224 15.64 16.22 12.83
CA GLU A 224 16.53 15.06 12.65
C GLU A 224 16.33 13.97 13.72
N LYS A 225 15.83 14.37 14.90
CA LYS A 225 15.50 13.47 16.00
C LYS A 225 14.00 13.50 16.27
N PRO A 226 13.39 12.37 16.68
CA PRO A 226 12.01 12.37 17.15
C PRO A 226 11.79 13.41 18.25
N TYR A 227 10.65 14.10 18.25
CA TYR A 227 10.33 15.15 19.22
C TYR A 227 10.51 14.73 20.68
N PHE A 228 10.25 13.46 21.04
CA PHE A 228 10.44 12.95 22.40
C PHE A 228 11.92 12.85 22.84
N GLN A 229 12.87 13.03 21.91
CA GLN A 229 14.32 13.05 22.15
C GLN A 229 14.92 14.46 22.03
N ILE A 230 14.10 15.47 21.72
CA ILE A 230 14.51 16.87 21.70
C ILE A 230 14.29 17.38 23.13
N GLU A 231 15.38 17.56 23.88
CA GLU A 231 15.37 17.94 25.31
C GLU A 231 14.96 19.39 25.58
N GLU A 232 14.72 20.20 24.54
CA GLU A 232 14.34 21.61 24.71
C GLU A 232 12.87 21.74 25.11
N GLU A 233 12.59 22.75 25.95
CA GLU A 233 11.25 23.13 26.44
C GLU A 233 10.32 23.46 25.26
N LEU A 234 9.77 22.44 24.61
CA LEU A 234 8.68 22.61 23.68
C LEU A 234 7.50 23.12 24.50
N PRO A 235 6.94 24.32 24.19
CA PRO A 235 5.69 24.72 24.79
C PRO A 235 4.68 23.61 24.50
N TRP A 236 3.93 23.21 25.53
CA TRP A 236 2.98 22.09 25.57
C TRP A 236 1.80 22.18 24.57
N THR A 237 1.94 22.97 23.49
CA THR A 237 0.91 23.30 22.50
C THR A 237 1.19 22.68 21.13
N ALA A 238 1.94 21.59 21.05
CA ALA A 238 1.98 20.76 19.84
C ALA A 238 0.89 19.67 19.95
N TYR A 239 -0.34 20.01 19.55
CA TYR A 239 -1.44 19.07 19.32
C TYR A 239 -1.97 19.24 17.91
#